data_AF-A0A928TWK3-F1
#
_entry.id   AF-A0A928TWK3-F1
#
_cell.length_a   1.000
_cell.length_b   1.000
_cell.length_c   1.000
_cell.angle_alpha   90.00
_cell.angle_beta   90.00
_cell.angle_gamma   90.00
#
_symmetry.space_group_name_H-M   'P 1'
#
loop_
_entity.id
_entity.type
_entity.pdbx_description
1 polymer ?
#
loop_
_entity_poly.entity_id
_entity_poly.type
_entity_poly.pdbx_seq_one_letter_code
_entity_poly.pdbx_strand_id
1 'polypeptide(L)' 'MNPETMIPLAKAITMGLGSIGPALGIGLLVSKAMEAIGRNPEASGKIFVPMLLGAAFAEAIA' A
#
# COMPACT_ATOMS: atom_id res chain seq x y z
N MET A 1 32.26 -10.66 -2.79
CA MET A 1 31.45 -9.44 -3.00
C MET A 1 32.10 -8.32 -2.20
N ASN A 2 32.30 -7.15 -2.79
CA ASN A 2 32.85 -5.97 -2.11
C ASN A 2 31.71 -5.08 -1.55
N PRO A 3 31.95 -4.23 -0.54
CA PRO A 3 30.89 -3.43 0.09
C PRO A 3 30.09 -2.56 -0.90
N GLU A 4 30.75 -2.02 -1.92
CA GLU A 4 30.12 -1.18 -2.95
C GLU A 4 29.03 -1.90 -3.76
N THR A 5 29.15 -3.21 -3.97
CA THR A 5 28.12 -4.02 -4.66
C THR A 5 27.09 -4.60 -3.70
N MET A 6 27.43 -4.79 -2.43
CA MET A 6 26.52 -5.30 -1.40
C MET A 6 25.44 -4.29 -1.01
N ILE A 7 25.79 -3.02 -0.88
CA ILE A 7 24.86 -1.96 -0.46
C ILE A 7 23.67 -1.80 -1.41
N PRO A 8 23.84 -1.63 -2.74
CA PRO A 8 22.71 -1.51 -3.65
C PRO A 8 21.85 -2.78 -3.72
N LEU A 9 22.48 -3.96 -3.63
CA LEU A 9 21.75 -5.23 -3.61
C LEU A 9 20.87 -5.35 -2.35
N ALA A 10 21.42 -5.02 -1.17
CA ALA A 10 20.66 -5.04 0.08
C ALA A 10 19.47 -4.06 0.02
N LYS A 11 19.67 -2.84 -0.49
CA LYS A 11 18.59 -1.86 -0.69
C LYS A 11 17.48 -2.41 -1.60
N ALA A 12 17.85 -2.98 -2.74
CA ALA A 12 16.90 -3.54 -3.69
C ALA A 12 16.06 -4.67 -3.06
N ILE A 13 16.71 -5.56 -2.30
CA ILE A 13 16.02 -6.65 -1.60
C ILE A 13 15.10 -6.11 -0.50
N THR A 14 15.57 -5.17 0.32
CA THR A 14 14.76 -4.58 1.40
C THR A 14 13.53 -3.87 0.85
N MET A 15 13.68 -3.05 -0.19
CA MET A 15 12.53 -2.34 -0.80
C MET A 15 11.60 -3.31 -1.53
N GLY A 16 12.15 -4.26 -2.28
CA GLY A 16 11.36 -5.25 -3.03
C GLY A 16 10.54 -6.15 -2.14
N LEU A 17 11.13 -6.68 -1.06
CA LEU A 17 10.41 -7.52 -0.11
C LEU A 17 9.54 -6.70 0.86
N GLY A 18 10.01 -5.53 1.29
CA GLY A 18 9.30 -4.64 2.20
C GLY A 18 7.97 -4.12 1.64
N SER A 19 7.91 -3.91 0.33
CA SER A 19 6.70 -3.42 -0.36
C SER A 19 5.59 -4.46 -0.56
N ILE A 20 5.86 -5.76 -0.37
CA ILE A 20 4.86 -6.83 -0.61
C ILE A 20 3.67 -6.68 0.35
N GLY A 21 3.93 -6.44 1.63
CA GLY A 21 2.88 -6.27 2.64
C GLY A 21 1.98 -5.06 2.36
N PRO A 22 2.56 -3.85 2.21
CA PRO A 22 1.84 -2.65 1.80
C PRO A 22 1.04 -2.81 0.51
N ALA A 23 1.63 -3.38 -0.55
CA ALA A 23 0.95 -3.60 -1.83
C ALA A 23 -0.32 -4.46 -1.68
N LEU A 24 -0.23 -5.56 -0.93
CA LEU A 24 -1.38 -6.42 -0.65
C LEU A 24 -2.43 -5.73 0.24
N GLY A 25 -1.97 -5.01 1.27
CA GLY A 25 -2.83 -4.27 2.19
C GLY A 25 -3.63 -3.16 1.48
N ILE A 26 -2.95 -2.36 0.64
CA ILE A 26 -3.56 -1.30 -0.16
C ILE A 26 -4.53 -1.90 -1.18
N GLY A 27 -4.13 -2.96 -1.89
CA GLY A 27 -5.00 -3.63 -2.86
C GLY A 27 -6.31 -4.10 -2.23
N LEU A 28 -6.23 -4.74 -1.06
CA LEU A 28 -7.42 -5.18 -0.31
C LEU A 28 -8.27 -4.01 0.19
N LEU A 29 -7.62 -3.00 0.77
CA LEU A 29 -8.29 -1.80 1.28
C LEU A 29 -9.08 -1.10 0.18
N VAL A 30 -8.46 -0.86 -0.99
CA VAL A 30 -9.10 -0.20 -2.13
C VAL A 30 -10.22 -1.06 -2.70
N SER A 31 -10.01 -2.38 -2.82
CA SER A 31 -11.04 -3.31 -3.25
C SER A 31 -12.29 -3.22 -2.36
N LYS A 32 -12.13 -3.19 -1.03
CA LYS A 32 -13.25 -3.07 -0.09
C LYS A 32 -13.91 -1.70 -0.11
N ALA A 33 -13.15 -0.64 -0.32
CA ALA A 33 -13.72 0.68 -0.54
C ALA A 33 -14.59 0.71 -1.81
N MET A 34 -14.12 0.12 -2.93
CA MET A 34 -14.88 0.06 -4.17
C MET A 34 -16.14 -0.81 -4.04
N GLU A 35 -16.07 -1.95 -3.36
CA GLU A 35 -17.25 -2.77 -3.04
C GLU A 35 -18.28 -1.97 -2.23
N ALA A 36 -17.85 -1.24 -1.19
CA ALA A 36 -18.74 -0.44 -0.35
C ALA A 36 -19.40 0.72 -1.13
N ILE A 37 -18.62 1.43 -1.97
CA ILE A 37 -19.14 2.50 -2.83
C ILE A 37 -20.10 1.94 -3.88
N GLY A 38 -19.79 0.80 -4.49
CA GLY A 38 -20.66 0.14 -5.45
C GLY A 38 -22.01 -0.27 -4.84
N ARG A 39 -22.03 -0.65 -3.55
CA ARG A 39 -23.27 -0.98 -2.82
C ARG A 39 -24.05 0.26 -2.37
N ASN A 40 -23.36 1.35 -2.05
CA ASN A 40 -23.98 2.62 -1.70
C ASN A 40 -23.20 3.81 -2.32
N PRO A 41 -23.60 4.27 -3.51
CA PRO A 41 -22.90 5.36 -4.21
C PRO A 41 -22.84 6.67 -3.41
N GLU A 42 -23.85 6.96 -2.59
CA GLU A 42 -23.93 8.16 -1.76
C GLU A 42 -22.87 8.16 -0.64
N ALA A 43 -22.32 6.99 -0.28
CA ALA A 43 -21.28 6.86 0.72
C ALA A 43 -19.88 7.21 0.20
N SER A 44 -19.70 7.45 -1.11
CA SER A 44 -18.40 7.70 -1.75
C SER A 44 -17.57 8.76 -1.02
N GLY A 45 -18.15 9.93 -0.73
CA GLY A 45 -17.45 11.01 -0.03
C GLY A 45 -17.02 10.64 1.40
N LYS A 46 -17.79 9.79 2.09
CA LYS A 46 -17.48 9.33 3.46
C LYS A 46 -16.42 8.23 3.47
N ILE A 47 -16.28 7.47 2.39
CA ILE A 47 -15.33 6.36 2.27
C ILE A 47 -13.96 6.85 1.76
N PHE A 48 -13.95 7.85 0.87
CA PHE A 48 -12.73 8.28 0.19
C PHE A 48 -11.61 8.73 1.14
N VAL A 49 -11.92 9.60 2.11
CA VAL A 49 -10.88 10.12 3.04
C VAL A 49 -10.31 9.02 3.95
N PRO A 50 -11.13 8.20 4.64
CA PRO A 50 -10.61 7.07 5.41
C PRO A 50 -9.82 6.06 4.57
N MET A 51 -10.28 5.76 3.34
CA MET A 51 -9.57 4.88 2.41
C MET A 51 -8.18 5.45 2.10
N LEU A 52 -8.10 6.73 1.71
CA LEU A 52 -6.83 7.38 1.39
C LEU A 52 -5.88 7.40 2.60
N LEU A 53 -6.40 7.66 3.80
CA LEU A 53 -5.61 7.67 5.04
C LEU A 53 -5.04 6.28 5.36
N GLY A 54 -5.86 5.24 5.23
CA GLY A 54 -5.41 3.86 5.43
C GLY A 54 -4.38 3.42 4.38
N ALA A 55 -4.56 3.82 3.12
CA ALA A 55 -3.57 3.58 2.07
C ALA A 55 -2.26 4.32 2.35
N ALA A 56 -2.32 5.58 2.78
CA ALA A 56 -1.14 6.38 3.12
C ALA A 56 -0.36 5.79 4.31
N PHE A 57 -1.05 5.27 5.33
CA PHE A 57 -0.38 4.59 6.44
C PHE A 57 0.25 3.25 6.04
N ALA A 58 -0.40 2.50 5.16
CA ALA A 58 0.21 1.28 4.61
C ALA A 58 1.47 1.62 3.80
N GLU A 59 1.44 2.70 3.02
CA GLU A 59 2.57 3.12 2.20
C GLU A 59 3.69 3.79 2.99
N ALA A 60 3.42 4.32 4.19
CA ALA A 60 4.47 4.80 5.09
C ALA A 60 5.39 3.69 5.62
N ILE A 61 5.01 2.42 5.44
CA ILE A 61 5.79 1.24 5.85
C ILE A 61 6.67 0.73 4.69
N ALA A 62 6.26 0.98 3.44
CA ALA A 62 6.98 0.58 2.22
C ALA A 62 8.22 1.44 1.98
#